data_AF-A0A4Y2FDC2-F1
#
_entry.id   AF-A0A4Y2FDC2-F1
#
_cell.length_a   1.000
_cell.length_b   1.000
_cell.length_c   1.000
_cell.angle_alpha   90.00
_cell.angle_beta   90.00
_cell.angle_gamma   90.00
#
_symmetry.space_group_name_H-M   'P 1'
#
loop_
_entity.id
_entity.type
_entity.pdbx_description
1 polymer ?
#
loop_
_entity_poly.entity_id
_entity_poly.type
_entity_poly.pdbx_seq_one_letter_code
_entity_poly.pdbx_strand_id
1 'polypeptide(L)'
;MVASNLIRAAILPQSQWVANFLNINMIEGEGFYEWIDRETRNQPSAFPIDNRGYLEIRNLDVIRHDILMFDNAFAIEYEDLNGALNGSLCDRENVGINFLNLRVSINLLFAEHNVGILIAAGSAYGIMYYDNVFYFTDSHSCGTKGKRGAQNGNACVIECDTVDEFLRTIRRTLHSNAGSQFSINAINVVVKEGVLPMKQYLEAHPSMQVDEEVPTVNEPEQ
;
A
#
# COMPACT_ATOMS: atom_id res chain seq x y z
N MET A 1 1.93 -3.66 -3.57
CA MET A 1 2.87 -3.55 -2.43
C MET A 1 2.39 -2.66 -1.29
N VAL A 2 2.20 -1.35 -1.46
CA VAL A 2 1.77 -0.49 -0.34
C VAL A 2 0.39 -0.91 0.19
N ALA A 3 -0.56 -1.16 -0.70
CA ALA A 3 -1.91 -1.58 -0.31
C ALA A 3 -1.90 -2.86 0.55
N SER A 4 -1.07 -3.85 0.25
CA SER A 4 -0.99 -5.09 1.04
C SER A 4 -0.43 -4.85 2.45
N ASN A 5 0.53 -3.93 2.63
CA ASN A 5 0.93 -3.50 3.98
C ASN A 5 -0.25 -2.87 4.74
N LEU A 6 -0.99 -1.95 4.09
CA LEU A 6 -2.13 -1.28 4.73
C LEU A 6 -3.29 -2.25 5.02
N ILE A 7 -3.49 -3.28 4.19
CA ILE A 7 -4.45 -4.36 4.44
C ILE A 7 -3.99 -5.20 5.65
N ARG A 8 -2.70 -5.58 5.68
CA ARG A 8 -2.15 -6.38 6.79
C ARG A 8 -2.31 -5.69 8.14
N ALA A 9 -2.14 -4.37 8.13
CA ALA A 9 -2.30 -3.49 9.28
C ALA A 9 -3.69 -3.57 9.95
N ALA A 10 -4.73 -3.95 9.21
CA ALA A 10 -6.08 -4.11 9.74
C ALA A 10 -6.27 -5.37 10.59
N ILE A 11 -5.38 -6.37 10.45
CA ILE A 11 -5.50 -7.67 11.14
C ILE A 11 -4.27 -8.05 11.98
N LEU A 12 -3.14 -7.34 11.81
CA LEU A 12 -1.90 -7.62 12.51
C LEU A 12 -1.22 -6.31 12.96
N PRO A 13 -1.04 -6.09 14.28
CA PRO A 13 -0.36 -4.90 14.79
C PRO A 13 1.05 -4.73 14.22
N GLN A 14 1.39 -3.50 13.83
CA GLN A 14 2.64 -3.15 13.14
C GLN A 14 3.87 -3.35 14.05
N SER A 15 3.71 -3.19 15.35
CA SER A 15 4.74 -3.44 16.36
C SER A 15 5.22 -4.91 16.39
N GLN A 16 4.46 -5.83 15.79
CA GLN A 16 4.81 -7.25 15.67
C GLN A 16 5.48 -7.59 14.33
N TRP A 17 5.60 -6.62 13.41
CA TRP A 17 6.07 -6.89 12.06
C TRP A 17 7.58 -7.15 12.03
N VAL A 18 7.93 -8.40 11.76
CA VAL A 18 9.28 -8.85 11.46
C VAL A 18 9.48 -9.02 9.95
N ALA A 19 10.72 -9.24 9.52
CA ALA A 19 11.07 -9.40 8.10
C ALA A 19 10.20 -10.42 7.35
N ASN A 20 9.82 -11.53 8.00
CA ASN A 20 8.95 -12.54 7.39
C ASN A 20 7.55 -11.99 7.05
N PHE A 21 6.97 -11.16 7.92
CA PHE A 21 5.67 -10.53 7.63
C PHE A 21 5.77 -9.54 6.47
N LEU A 22 6.85 -8.75 6.41
CA LEU A 22 7.08 -7.86 5.27
C LEU A 22 7.23 -8.64 3.96
N ASN A 23 7.97 -9.75 3.96
CA ASN A 23 8.11 -10.60 2.77
C ASN A 23 6.77 -11.14 2.29
N ILE A 24 5.93 -11.64 3.21
CA ILE A 24 4.57 -12.11 2.87
C ILE A 24 3.73 -10.96 2.31
N ASN A 25 3.79 -9.76 2.90
CA ASN A 25 3.08 -8.61 2.38
C ASN A 25 3.54 -8.22 0.97
N MET A 26 4.83 -8.39 0.66
CA MET A 26 5.35 -8.13 -0.68
C MET A 26 4.80 -9.15 -1.69
N ILE A 27 4.81 -10.45 -1.36
CA ILE A 27 4.25 -11.52 -2.22
C ILE A 27 2.76 -11.28 -2.49
N GLU A 28 1.98 -11.05 -1.44
CA GLU A 28 0.54 -10.77 -1.54
C GLU A 28 0.28 -9.46 -2.30
N GLY A 29 1.18 -8.48 -2.16
CA GLY A 29 1.12 -7.22 -2.88
C GLY A 29 1.40 -7.33 -4.37
N GLU A 30 2.13 -8.35 -4.82
CA GLU A 30 2.37 -8.68 -6.22
C GLU A 30 1.13 -9.37 -6.82
N GLY A 31 0.60 -10.41 -6.15
CA GLY A 31 -0.65 -11.05 -6.57
C GLY A 31 -1.83 -10.07 -6.64
N PHE A 32 -1.90 -9.12 -5.70
CA PHE A 32 -2.88 -8.05 -5.72
C PHE A 32 -2.75 -7.13 -6.95
N TYR A 33 -1.53 -6.81 -7.36
CA TYR A 33 -1.28 -6.00 -8.56
C TYR A 33 -1.73 -6.76 -9.82
N GLU A 34 -1.36 -8.03 -9.95
CA GLU A 34 -1.73 -8.87 -11.09
C GLU A 34 -3.25 -9.02 -11.20
N TRP A 35 -3.94 -9.13 -10.06
CA TRP A 35 -5.40 -9.18 -10.03
C TRP A 35 -6.01 -7.87 -10.54
N ILE A 36 -5.57 -6.72 -10.04
CA ILE A 36 -6.02 -5.40 -10.54
C ILE A 36 -5.80 -5.28 -12.05
N ASP A 37 -4.60 -5.62 -12.53
CA ASP A 37 -4.26 -5.53 -13.94
C ASP A 37 -5.12 -6.46 -14.81
N ARG A 38 -5.39 -7.69 -14.35
CA ARG A 38 -6.29 -8.62 -15.04
C ARG A 38 -7.72 -8.09 -15.10
N GLU A 39 -8.29 -7.64 -13.98
CA GLU A 39 -9.67 -7.13 -13.97
C GLU A 39 -9.80 -5.84 -14.78
N THR A 40 -8.79 -4.97 -14.74
CA THR A 40 -8.73 -3.75 -15.56
C THR A 40 -8.78 -4.08 -17.05
N ARG A 41 -8.03 -5.10 -17.49
CA ARG A 41 -8.04 -5.56 -18.90
C ARG A 41 -9.37 -6.17 -19.32
N ASN A 42 -10.11 -6.76 -18.38
CA ASN A 42 -11.41 -7.40 -18.65
C ASN A 42 -12.59 -6.42 -18.60
N GLN A 43 -12.41 -5.21 -18.06
CA GLN A 43 -13.48 -4.23 -17.83
C GLN A 43 -13.22 -2.95 -18.64
N PRO A 44 -13.95 -2.70 -19.75
CA PRO A 44 -13.74 -1.51 -20.59
C PRO A 44 -13.94 -0.16 -19.89
N SER A 45 -14.69 -0.12 -18.80
CA SER A 45 -14.95 1.07 -18.00
C SER A 45 -13.92 1.29 -16.87
N ALA A 46 -13.00 0.34 -16.66
CA ALA A 46 -11.99 0.46 -15.61
C ALA A 46 -11.02 1.61 -15.89
N PHE A 47 -10.51 2.21 -14.82
CA PHE A 47 -9.47 3.23 -14.95
C PHE A 47 -8.20 2.57 -15.53
N PRO A 48 -7.64 3.10 -16.64
CA PRO A 48 -6.55 2.43 -17.34
C PRO A 48 -5.25 2.45 -16.52
N ILE A 49 -4.47 1.40 -16.64
CA ILE A 49 -3.07 1.36 -16.17
C ILE A 49 -2.20 1.85 -17.32
N ASP A 50 -1.34 2.83 -17.05
CA ASP A 50 -0.47 3.39 -18.07
C ASP A 50 0.69 2.43 -18.44
N ASN A 51 1.43 2.78 -19.49
CA ASN A 51 2.56 1.98 -19.95
C ASN A 51 3.75 1.90 -18.97
N ARG A 52 3.72 2.67 -17.88
CA ARG A 52 4.71 2.60 -16.81
C ARG A 52 4.32 1.57 -15.74
N GLY A 53 3.08 1.08 -15.77
CA GLY A 53 2.57 0.09 -14.82
C GLY A 53 2.30 0.66 -13.44
N TYR A 54 2.14 1.99 -13.30
CA TYR A 54 1.81 2.58 -12.01
C TYR A 54 0.30 2.50 -11.74
N LEU A 55 -0.05 2.10 -10.53
CA LEU A 55 -1.43 2.13 -10.05
C LEU A 55 -1.71 3.46 -9.34
N GLU A 56 -2.80 4.10 -9.72
CA GLU A 56 -3.48 5.12 -8.96
C GLU A 56 -4.51 4.49 -8.01
N ILE A 57 -4.99 5.25 -7.02
CA ILE A 57 -6.01 4.77 -6.09
C ILE A 57 -7.28 4.30 -6.82
N ARG A 58 -7.64 4.94 -7.93
CA ARG A 58 -8.78 4.59 -8.79
C ARG A 58 -8.66 3.22 -9.45
N ASN A 59 -7.44 2.70 -9.63
CA ASN A 59 -7.29 1.34 -10.12
C ASN A 59 -7.78 0.31 -9.10
N LEU A 60 -8.00 0.67 -7.83
CA LEU A 60 -8.61 -0.23 -6.87
C LEU A 60 -10.09 -0.48 -7.14
N ASP A 61 -10.80 0.40 -7.88
CA ASP A 61 -12.25 0.29 -8.10
C ASP A 61 -12.70 -1.05 -8.67
N VAL A 62 -11.86 -1.73 -9.45
CA VAL A 62 -12.19 -3.02 -10.08
C VAL A 62 -12.28 -4.18 -9.08
N ILE A 63 -11.65 -4.06 -7.90
CA ILE A 63 -11.63 -5.14 -6.89
C ILE A 63 -11.86 -4.67 -5.44
N ARG A 64 -11.94 -3.36 -5.18
CA ARG A 64 -11.89 -2.77 -3.82
C ARG A 64 -12.97 -3.30 -2.88
N HIS A 65 -14.06 -3.86 -3.40
CA HIS A 65 -15.14 -4.39 -2.57
C HIS A 65 -14.92 -5.84 -2.18
N ASP A 66 -14.15 -6.64 -2.91
CA ASP A 66 -14.03 -8.09 -2.69
C ASP A 66 -12.57 -8.51 -2.74
N ILE A 67 -11.80 -8.08 -1.74
CA ILE A 67 -10.38 -8.40 -1.65
C ILE A 67 -10.22 -9.63 -0.78
N LEU A 68 -9.59 -10.68 -1.31
CA LEU A 68 -9.05 -11.76 -0.50
C LEU A 68 -7.54 -11.60 -0.35
N MET A 69 -7.07 -11.62 0.90
CA MET A 69 -5.64 -11.54 1.19
C MET A 69 -5.39 -12.08 2.59
N PHE A 70 -4.23 -12.71 2.86
CA PHE A 70 -3.86 -13.16 4.22
C PHE A 70 -4.96 -14.01 4.90
N ASP A 71 -5.63 -14.89 4.16
CA ASP A 71 -6.74 -15.73 4.63
C ASP A 71 -7.97 -14.96 5.17
N ASN A 72 -8.13 -13.70 4.80
CA ASN A 72 -9.23 -12.84 5.22
C ASN A 72 -9.85 -12.13 4.00
N ALA A 73 -11.09 -11.66 4.17
CA ALA A 73 -11.73 -10.80 3.19
C ALA A 73 -11.81 -9.36 3.66
N PHE A 74 -11.60 -8.45 2.72
CA PHE A 74 -11.55 -7.02 2.96
C PHE A 74 -12.36 -6.26 1.93
N ALA A 75 -12.71 -5.03 2.31
CA ALA A 75 -13.00 -3.96 1.39
C ALA A 75 -12.05 -2.78 1.65
N ILE A 76 -11.76 -2.00 0.62
CA ILE A 76 -11.09 -0.71 0.73
C ILE A 76 -12.10 0.37 0.35
N GLU A 77 -12.30 1.31 1.26
CA GLU A 77 -13.06 2.53 1.03
C GLU A 77 -12.10 3.70 0.95
N TYR A 78 -12.41 4.66 0.08
CA TYR A 78 -11.68 5.92 -0.02
C TYR A 78 -12.60 6.97 -0.62
N GLU A 79 -12.31 8.24 -0.31
CA GLU A 79 -12.93 9.36 -1.00
C GLU A 79 -12.24 9.57 -2.35
N ASP A 80 -13.02 9.88 -3.38
CA ASP A 80 -12.52 10.15 -4.74
C ASP A 80 -11.48 11.30 -4.76
N LEU A 81 -10.93 11.65 -5.93
CA LEU A 81 -9.83 12.61 -6.13
C LEU A 81 -9.94 13.96 -5.37
N ASN A 82 -11.14 14.37 -4.95
CA ASN A 82 -11.36 15.55 -4.11
C ASN A 82 -10.90 15.38 -2.64
N GLY A 83 -10.74 14.16 -2.15
CA GLY A 83 -10.26 13.85 -0.80
C GLY A 83 -8.74 13.72 -0.68
N ALA A 84 -7.99 13.86 -1.78
CA ALA A 84 -6.53 13.79 -1.76
C ALA A 84 -5.91 15.06 -1.15
N LEU A 85 -5.03 14.88 -0.17
CA LEU A 85 -4.26 15.98 0.43
C LEU A 85 -2.99 16.20 -0.40
N ASN A 86 -2.94 17.32 -1.12
CA ASN A 86 -1.86 17.62 -2.05
C ASN A 86 -0.94 18.74 -1.55
N GLY A 87 0.33 18.67 -1.92
CA GLY A 87 1.33 19.65 -1.50
C GLY A 87 2.69 19.48 -2.17
N SER A 88 3.64 20.30 -1.74
CA SER A 88 5.06 20.19 -2.06
C SER A 88 5.85 19.82 -0.80
N LEU A 89 6.86 18.97 -0.97
CA LEU A 89 7.85 18.70 0.07
C LEU A 89 8.71 19.93 0.37
N CYS A 90 8.68 20.96 -0.49
CA CYS A 90 9.31 22.25 -0.26
C CYS A 90 8.31 23.23 0.37
N ASP A 91 8.43 23.50 1.67
CA ASP A 91 7.41 24.26 2.42
C ASP A 91 7.11 25.64 1.83
N ARG A 92 8.11 26.30 1.24
CA ARG A 92 7.95 27.61 0.58
C ARG A 92 7.07 27.60 -0.66
N GLU A 93 6.85 26.42 -1.26
CA GLU A 93 6.01 26.25 -2.46
C GLU A 93 4.55 25.98 -2.12
N ASN A 94 4.25 25.71 -0.84
CA ASN A 94 2.88 25.51 -0.35
C ASN A 94 2.21 26.86 -0.11
N VAL A 95 1.97 27.58 -1.20
CA VAL A 95 1.27 28.87 -1.22
C VAL A 95 -0.13 28.70 -1.80
N GLY A 96 -1.13 29.22 -1.08
CA GLY A 96 -2.54 29.13 -1.46
C GLY A 96 -3.33 28.08 -0.68
N ILE A 97 -4.63 27.97 -0.96
CA ILE A 97 -5.58 27.17 -0.19
C ILE A 97 -5.50 25.67 -0.57
N ASN A 98 -5.04 25.38 -1.79
CA ASN A 98 -5.08 24.03 -2.36
C ASN A 98 -3.78 23.22 -2.14
N PHE A 99 -2.72 23.84 -1.62
CA PHE A 99 -1.44 23.17 -1.36
C PHE A 99 -1.13 23.23 0.12
N LEU A 100 -1.26 22.07 0.77
CA LEU A 100 -0.97 21.91 2.19
C LEU A 100 0.49 21.51 2.38
N ASN A 101 1.13 22.02 3.42
CA ASN A 101 2.42 21.46 3.81
C ASN A 101 2.23 20.06 4.40
N LEU A 102 3.28 19.24 4.33
CA LEU A 102 3.24 17.84 4.73
C LEU A 102 2.75 17.64 6.17
N ARG A 103 3.13 18.52 7.10
CA ARG A 103 2.70 18.42 8.51
C ARG A 103 1.19 18.58 8.64
N VAL A 104 0.61 19.58 7.97
CA VAL A 104 -0.84 19.81 7.98
C VAL A 104 -1.56 18.62 7.36
N SER A 105 -1.09 18.12 6.21
CA SER A 105 -1.70 16.95 5.56
C SER A 105 -1.67 15.71 6.44
N ILE A 106 -0.54 15.43 7.11
CA ILE A 106 -0.42 14.31 8.05
C ILE A 106 -1.39 14.45 9.23
N ASN A 107 -1.50 15.65 9.81
CA ASN A 107 -2.42 15.89 10.92
C ASN A 107 -3.89 15.76 10.51
N LEU A 108 -4.26 16.23 9.31
CA LEU A 108 -5.62 16.09 8.79
C LEU A 108 -5.95 14.63 8.50
N LEU A 109 -5.03 13.90 7.87
CA LEU A 109 -5.19 12.47 7.63
C LEU A 109 -5.49 11.73 8.94
N PHE A 110 -4.64 11.90 9.95
CA PHE A 110 -4.75 11.16 11.20
C PHE A 110 -5.78 11.71 12.20
N ALA A 111 -6.47 12.81 11.84
CA ALA A 111 -7.64 13.26 12.59
C ALA A 111 -8.88 12.38 12.31
N GLU A 112 -8.96 11.78 11.12
CA GLU A 112 -10.15 11.06 10.64
C GLU A 112 -9.86 9.62 10.20
N HIS A 113 -8.62 9.31 9.83
CA HIS A 113 -8.22 8.01 9.30
C HIS A 113 -6.97 7.49 9.99
N ASN A 114 -6.79 6.17 10.05
CA ASN A 114 -5.57 5.57 10.62
C ASN A 114 -4.49 5.31 9.57
N VAL A 115 -4.84 5.29 8.29
CA VAL A 115 -3.91 4.91 7.22
C VAL A 115 -4.09 5.77 5.98
N GLY A 116 -3.01 5.92 5.22
CA GLY A 116 -3.02 6.59 3.93
C GLY A 116 -1.91 6.11 3.01
N ILE A 117 -2.07 6.39 1.73
CA ILE A 117 -1.07 6.17 0.69
C ILE A 117 -0.45 7.51 0.35
N LEU A 118 0.85 7.67 0.60
CA LEU A 118 1.63 8.83 0.20
C LEU A 118 2.32 8.52 -1.14
N ILE A 119 2.08 9.34 -2.15
CA ILE A 119 2.75 9.25 -3.45
C ILE A 119 3.62 10.49 -3.62
N ALA A 120 4.91 10.28 -3.87
CA ALA A 120 5.86 11.35 -4.13
C ALA A 120 7.06 10.84 -4.94
N ALA A 121 7.54 11.67 -5.87
CA ALA A 121 8.70 11.36 -6.71
C ALA A 121 8.61 9.98 -7.40
N GLY A 122 7.43 9.65 -7.95
CA GLY A 122 7.19 8.40 -8.69
C GLY A 122 7.19 7.13 -7.84
N SER A 123 7.05 7.25 -6.51
CA SER A 123 6.99 6.09 -5.61
C SER A 123 5.84 6.24 -4.62
N ALA A 124 5.28 5.11 -4.20
CA ALA A 124 4.20 5.04 -3.22
C ALA A 124 4.70 4.51 -1.87
N TYR A 125 4.09 5.01 -0.81
CA TYR A 125 4.44 4.74 0.59
C TYR A 125 3.19 4.55 1.41
N GLY A 126 3.23 3.62 2.37
CA GLY A 126 2.17 3.49 3.35
C GLY A 126 2.50 4.33 4.58
N ILE A 127 1.55 5.15 5.01
CA ILE A 127 1.61 5.92 6.26
C ILE A 127 0.49 5.46 7.17
N MET A 128 0.80 5.21 8.44
CA MET A 128 -0.14 4.66 9.40
C MET A 128 0.04 5.30 10.78
N TYR A 129 -1.04 5.37 11.54
CA TYR A 129 -1.04 5.83 12.92
C TYR A 129 -1.92 4.89 13.76
N TYR A 130 -1.28 4.16 14.68
CA TYR A 130 -1.93 3.18 15.56
C TYR A 130 -1.29 3.26 16.93
N ASP A 131 -2.11 3.14 17.99
CA ASP A 131 -1.65 3.11 19.39
C ASP A 131 -0.71 4.27 19.77
N ASN A 132 -0.98 5.46 19.22
CA ASN A 132 -0.16 6.67 19.36
C ASN A 132 1.24 6.62 18.77
N VAL A 133 1.47 5.69 17.82
CA VAL A 133 2.75 5.50 17.13
C VAL A 133 2.54 5.67 15.63
N PHE A 134 3.47 6.38 14.99
CA PHE A 134 3.47 6.56 13.55
C PHE A 134 4.31 5.48 12.87
N TYR A 135 3.79 4.91 11.79
CA TYR A 135 4.50 3.90 11.00
C TYR A 135 4.60 4.34 9.55
N PHE A 136 5.81 4.23 9.00
CA PHE A 136 6.12 4.54 7.60
C PHE A 136 6.59 3.26 6.91
N THR A 137 5.95 2.86 5.82
CA THR A 137 6.36 1.69 5.03
C THR A 137 6.91 2.10 3.67
N ASP A 138 8.07 1.57 3.35
CA ASP A 138 8.70 1.67 2.03
C ASP A 138 8.88 0.26 1.48
N SER A 139 8.23 -0.01 0.34
CA SER A 139 8.31 -1.30 -0.35
C SER A 139 9.51 -1.37 -1.31
N HIS A 140 10.19 -0.26 -1.58
CA HIS A 140 11.37 -0.21 -2.43
C HIS A 140 12.64 -0.51 -1.61
N SER A 141 13.70 -0.91 -2.31
CA SER A 141 15.00 -1.23 -1.71
C SER A 141 15.54 -0.08 -0.83
N CYS A 142 15.42 -0.27 0.48
CA CYS A 142 15.93 0.64 1.49
C CYS A 142 17.26 0.15 2.06
N GLY A 143 18.24 1.04 2.17
CA GLY A 143 19.39 0.88 3.05
C GLY A 143 19.03 1.18 4.50
N THR A 144 20.01 1.11 5.40
CA THR A 144 19.83 1.43 6.83
C THR A 144 19.12 2.78 7.02
N LYS A 145 18.05 2.81 7.84
CA LYS A 145 17.24 3.99 8.14
C LYS A 145 16.41 4.53 6.94
N GLY A 146 16.01 3.70 5.98
CA GLY A 146 15.08 4.11 4.91
C GLY A 146 15.72 4.95 3.79
N LYS A 147 17.05 4.89 3.62
CA LYS A 147 17.71 5.55 2.47
C LYS A 147 17.43 4.73 1.20
N ARG A 148 16.83 5.33 0.17
CA ARG A 148 16.68 4.69 -1.15
C ARG A 148 18.03 4.28 -1.75
N GLY A 149 18.03 3.25 -2.58
CA GLY A 149 19.13 2.95 -3.51
C GLY A 149 20.26 2.07 -2.95
N ALA A 150 19.99 1.27 -1.92
CA ALA A 150 20.94 0.24 -1.49
C ALA A 150 20.94 -0.93 -2.50
N GLN A 151 22.12 -1.36 -2.93
CA GLN A 151 22.28 -2.67 -3.58
C GLN A 151 21.82 -3.73 -2.56
N ASN A 152 20.82 -4.55 -2.91
CA ASN A 152 20.12 -5.50 -2.04
C ASN A 152 19.28 -4.86 -0.90
N GLY A 153 18.72 -3.66 -1.11
CA GLY A 153 17.84 -3.07 -0.11
C GLY A 153 16.54 -3.86 0.08
N ASN A 154 16.09 -3.94 1.33
CA ASN A 154 14.86 -4.63 1.73
C ASN A 154 13.70 -3.65 1.86
N ALA A 155 12.46 -4.15 1.74
CA ALA A 155 11.29 -3.43 2.21
C ALA A 155 11.41 -3.18 3.71
N CYS A 156 10.86 -2.06 4.20
CA CYS A 156 10.94 -1.70 5.61
C CYS A 156 9.66 -1.07 6.13
N VAL A 157 9.46 -1.25 7.44
CA VAL A 157 8.55 -0.45 8.26
C VAL A 157 9.40 0.31 9.27
N ILE A 158 9.13 1.60 9.43
CA ILE A 158 9.83 2.48 10.36
C ILE A 158 8.82 3.01 11.35
N GLU A 159 9.07 2.74 12.62
CA GLU A 159 8.33 3.25 13.76
C GLU A 159 8.86 4.65 14.15
N CYS A 160 7.95 5.56 14.49
CA CYS A 160 8.27 6.92 14.90
C CYS A 160 7.34 7.34 16.05
N ASP A 161 7.91 7.73 17.19
CA ASP A 161 7.15 8.06 18.40
C ASP A 161 6.49 9.45 18.31
N THR A 162 6.98 10.30 17.42
CA THR A 162 6.53 11.68 17.29
C THR A 162 6.29 12.05 15.83
N VAL A 163 5.35 12.97 15.61
CA VAL A 163 5.09 13.54 14.28
C VAL A 163 6.35 14.20 13.68
N ASP A 164 7.22 14.79 14.51
CA ASP A 164 8.49 15.38 14.04
C ASP A 164 9.46 14.34 13.51
N GLU A 165 9.60 13.21 14.20
CA GLU A 165 10.40 12.09 13.71
C GLU A 165 9.82 11.49 12.44
N PHE A 166 8.50 11.32 12.40
CA PHE A 166 7.78 10.79 11.24
C PHE A 166 7.99 11.65 9.99
N LEU A 167 7.82 12.97 10.11
CA LEU A 167 8.05 13.92 9.02
C LEU A 167 9.51 13.93 8.56
N ARG A 168 10.47 13.82 9.49
CA ARG A 168 11.90 13.70 9.15
C ARG A 168 12.18 12.41 8.39
N THR A 169 11.59 11.29 8.81
CA THR A 169 11.71 9.99 8.13
C THR A 169 11.20 10.08 6.70
N ILE A 170 9.98 10.59 6.49
CA ILE A 170 9.41 10.80 5.15
C ILE A 170 10.35 11.66 4.28
N ARG A 171 10.78 12.82 4.77
CA ARG A 171 11.65 13.74 4.03
C ARG A 171 13.01 13.14 3.67
N ARG A 172 13.56 12.28 4.54
CA ARG A 172 14.82 11.57 4.29
C ARG A 172 14.66 10.49 3.23
N THR A 173 13.58 9.71 3.29
CA THR A 173 13.30 8.66 2.32
C THR A 173 13.05 9.23 0.92
N LEU A 174 12.28 10.31 0.84
CA LEU A 174 11.90 10.93 -0.42
C LEU A 174 13.03 11.71 -1.11
N HIS A 175 14.20 11.86 -0.47
CA HIS A 175 15.30 12.75 -0.89
C HIS A 175 14.77 14.12 -1.29
N SER A 176 14.65 15.02 -0.32
CA SER A 176 14.09 16.39 -0.40
C SER A 176 14.83 17.33 -1.38
N ASN A 177 15.00 16.94 -2.64
CA ASN A 177 15.56 17.76 -3.69
C ASN A 177 14.42 18.65 -4.18
N ALA A 178 14.57 19.95 -3.91
CA ALA A 178 13.78 21.10 -4.35
C ALA A 178 12.57 20.79 -5.26
N GLY A 179 11.37 20.83 -4.66
CA GLY A 179 10.10 21.03 -5.37
C GLY A 179 9.31 19.79 -5.77
N SER A 180 9.64 18.62 -5.21
CA SER A 180 8.85 17.41 -5.41
C SER A 180 7.45 17.56 -4.79
N GLN A 181 6.41 17.40 -5.62
CA GLN A 181 5.03 17.34 -5.17
C GLN A 181 4.73 16.00 -4.50
N PHE A 182 3.77 16.03 -3.58
CA PHE A 182 3.20 14.84 -2.96
C PHE A 182 1.67 14.87 -3.04
N SER A 183 1.08 13.68 -3.06
CA SER A 183 -0.35 13.46 -2.79
C SER A 183 -0.49 12.43 -1.68
N ILE A 184 -1.47 12.63 -0.80
CA ILE A 184 -1.86 11.65 0.21
C ILE A 184 -3.32 11.29 -0.03
N ASN A 185 -3.58 10.00 -0.24
CA ASN A 185 -4.93 9.47 -0.30
C ASN A 185 -5.23 8.73 1.01
N ALA A 186 -6.24 9.20 1.73
CA ALA A 186 -6.79 8.45 2.84
C ALA A 186 -7.51 7.20 2.32
N ILE A 187 -7.30 6.07 3.01
CA ILE A 187 -8.05 4.85 2.74
C ILE A 187 -8.57 4.29 4.06
N ASN A 188 -9.68 3.58 4.01
CA ASN A 188 -10.20 2.78 5.10
C ASN A 188 -10.18 1.31 4.67
N VAL A 189 -9.53 0.46 5.47
CA VAL A 189 -9.52 -0.98 5.24
C VAL A 189 -10.54 -1.60 6.17
N VAL A 190 -11.58 -2.19 5.58
CA VAL A 190 -12.69 -2.83 6.29
C VAL A 190 -12.48 -4.34 6.25
N VAL A 191 -12.33 -4.97 7.41
CA VAL A 191 -12.36 -6.43 7.53
C VAL A 191 -13.81 -6.89 7.43
N LYS A 192 -14.14 -7.76 6.48
CA LYS A 192 -15.48 -8.32 6.37
C LYS A 192 -15.65 -9.44 7.40
N GLU A 193 -16.45 -9.21 8.44
CA GLU A 193 -16.79 -10.27 9.39
C GLU A 193 -17.58 -11.40 8.68
N GLY A 194 -17.28 -12.65 9.03
CA GLY A 194 -18.08 -13.80 8.61
C GLY A 194 -17.66 -14.45 7.29
N VAL A 195 -16.45 -14.20 6.78
CA VAL A 195 -15.97 -14.94 5.60
C VAL A 195 -15.54 -16.34 6.01
N LEU A 196 -16.26 -17.29 5.40
CA LEU A 196 -16.05 -18.72 5.45
C LEU A 196 -14.55 -19.05 5.25
N PRO A 197 -13.97 -20.04 5.96
CA PRO A 197 -12.58 -20.46 5.76
C PRO A 197 -12.25 -20.55 4.26
N MET A 198 -11.09 -20.04 3.83
CA MET A 198 -10.65 -19.90 2.42
C MET A 198 -11.19 -20.96 1.44
N LYS A 199 -11.21 -22.23 1.86
CA LYS A 199 -11.81 -23.35 1.12
C LYS A 199 -13.24 -23.09 0.62
N GLN A 200 -14.12 -22.60 1.46
CA GLN A 200 -15.52 -22.32 1.13
C GLN A 200 -15.69 -21.06 0.26
N TYR A 201 -14.77 -20.08 0.36
CA TYR A 201 -14.77 -18.94 -0.56
C TYR A 201 -14.33 -19.35 -1.97
N LEU A 202 -13.28 -20.19 -2.07
CA LEU A 202 -12.82 -20.76 -3.34
C LEU A 202 -13.87 -21.68 -3.98
N GLU A 203 -14.66 -22.38 -3.17
CA GLU A 203 -15.84 -23.14 -3.64
C GLU A 203 -16.94 -22.22 -4.19
N ALA A 204 -17.14 -21.03 -3.60
CA ALA A 204 -18.11 -20.04 -4.05
C ALA A 204 -17.65 -19.21 -5.27
N HIS A 205 -16.33 -19.14 -5.53
CA HIS A 205 -15.73 -18.38 -6.64
C HIS A 205 -14.77 -19.27 -7.46
N PRO A 206 -15.31 -20.18 -8.31
CA PRO A 206 -14.51 -21.20 -9.01
C PRO A 206 -13.41 -20.64 -9.93
N SER A 207 -13.58 -19.39 -10.41
CA SER A 207 -12.58 -18.71 -11.25
C SER A 207 -11.28 -18.35 -10.53
N MET A 208 -11.25 -18.44 -9.19
CA MET A 208 -10.07 -18.20 -8.37
C MET A 208 -9.38 -19.50 -7.91
N GLN A 209 -9.90 -20.67 -8.28
CA GLN A 209 -9.20 -21.93 -8.04
C GLN A 209 -8.01 -22.01 -9.00
N VAL A 210 -6.81 -22.14 -8.44
CA VAL A 210 -5.60 -22.40 -9.22
C VAL A 210 -5.53 -23.90 -9.42
N ASP A 211 -5.48 -24.36 -10.67
CA ASP A 211 -5.29 -25.78 -10.97
C ASP A 211 -3.94 -26.23 -10.39
N GLU A 212 -3.97 -27.01 -9.31
CA GLU A 212 -2.80 -27.69 -8.74
C GLU A 212 -2.36 -28.85 -9.66
N GLU A 213 -2.02 -28.58 -10.91
CA GLU A 213 -1.19 -29.49 -11.69
C GLU A 213 0.27 -29.12 -11.45
N VAL A 214 0.79 -29.56 -10.30
CA VAL A 214 2.25 -29.67 -10.12
C VAL A 214 2.73 -30.75 -11.10
N PRO A 215 3.55 -30.43 -12.11
CA PRO A 215 4.12 -31.45 -12.98
C PRO A 215 5.06 -32.29 -12.12
N THR A 216 4.71 -33.55 -11.90
CA THR A 216 5.62 -34.53 -11.34
C THR A 216 6.80 -34.66 -12.29
N VAL A 217 7.95 -34.14 -11.87
CA VAL A 217 9.22 -34.38 -12.55
C VAL A 217 9.48 -35.88 -12.41
N ASN A 218 9.33 -36.60 -13.52
CA ASN A 218 9.65 -38.03 -13.62
C ASN A 218 11.07 -38.27 -13.11
N GLU A 219 11.21 -39.14 -12.10
CA GLU A 219 12.49 -39.72 -11.73
C GLU A 219 13.07 -40.47 -12.96
N PRO A 220 14.36 -40.29 -13.30
CA PRO A 220 14.95 -41.08 -14.36
C PRO A 220 15.22 -42.50 -13.85
N GLU A 221 14.49 -43.46 -14.41
CA GLU A 221 14.92 -44.86 -14.43
C GLU A 221 16.17 -44.99 -15.33
N GLN A 222 17.34 -45.17 -14.71
CA GLN A 222 18.39 -46.19 -15.00
C GLN A 222 19.76 -45.76 -14.47
#